data_AF-A0A3D3IEI7-F1
#
_entry.id   AF-A0A3D3IEI7-F1
#
_cell.length_a   1.000
_cell.length_b   1.000
_cell.length_c   1.000
_cell.angle_alpha   90.00
_cell.angle_beta   90.00
_cell.angle_gamma   90.00
#
_symmetry.space_group_name_H-M   'P 1'
#
loop_
_entity.id
_entity.type
_entity.pdbx_description
1 polymer ?
#
loop_
_entity_poly.entity_id
_entity_poly.type
_entity_poly.pdbx_seq_one_letter_code
_entity_poly.pdbx_strand_id
1 'polypeptide(L)' 'MCLIFFFVVAQKSDEANIKNIFDTALKNGQSYEMLEYLATKIGARLSGSPGAAAAV' A
#
# COMPACT_ATOMS: atom_id res chain seq x y z
N MET A 1 16.73 4.17 47.38
CA MET A 1 16.81 5.07 46.23
C MET A 1 17.47 4.34 45.07
N CYS A 2 16.69 3.61 44.27
CA CYS A 2 17.20 2.93 43.07
C CYS A 2 16.13 3.10 41.99
N LEU A 3 16.20 4.22 41.26
CA LEU A 3 15.33 4.51 40.11
C LEU A 3 15.85 3.70 38.93
N ILE A 4 15.16 2.59 38.64
CA ILE A 4 15.41 1.74 37.48
C ILE A 4 15.01 2.55 36.24
N PHE A 5 16.00 2.99 35.47
CA PHE A 5 15.81 3.58 34.14
C PHE A 5 15.32 2.50 33.17
N PHE A 6 14.00 2.42 32.96
CA PHE A 6 13.43 1.72 31.81
C PHE A 6 13.65 2.58 30.55
N PHE A 7 14.63 2.23 29.72
CA PHE A 7 14.76 2.79 28.38
C PHE A 7 13.66 2.17 27.48
N VAL A 8 12.65 2.96 27.15
CA VAL A 8 11.67 2.62 26.10
C VAL A 8 12.31 2.90 24.74
N VAL A 9 12.62 1.85 23.99
CA VAL A 9 12.93 1.92 22.56
C VAL A 9 11.70 1.42 21.81
N ALA A 10 10.84 2.34 21.39
CA ALA A 10 9.73 2.04 20.49
C ALA A 10 9.73 3.08 19.36
N GLN A 11 9.36 2.67 18.14
CA GLN A 11 9.03 3.50 16.95
C GLN A 11 10.10 3.70 15.85
N LYS A 12 11.40 3.42 16.05
CA LYS A 12 12.41 3.65 14.98
C LYS A 12 12.23 2.74 13.75
N SER A 13 11.84 1.48 13.95
CA SER A 13 11.62 0.53 12.85
C SER A 13 10.42 0.92 11.99
N ASP A 14 9.34 1.35 12.64
CA ASP A 14 8.07 1.62 11.97
C ASP A 14 8.16 2.90 11.14
N GLU A 15 8.85 3.92 11.66
CA GLU A 15 9.14 5.15 10.92
C GLU A 15 9.89 4.86 9.61
N ALA A 16 10.94 4.03 9.67
CA ALA A 16 11.73 3.68 8.49
C ALA A 16 10.89 2.91 7.45
N ASN A 17 10.03 1.99 7.91
CA ASN A 17 9.15 1.24 7.02
C ASN A 17 8.10 2.13 6.35
N ILE A 18 7.49 3.05 7.10
CA ILE A 18 6.50 4.00 6.54
C ILE A 18 7.16 4.91 5.51
N LYS A 19 8.36 5.44 5.78
CA LYS A 19 9.10 6.24 4.80
C LYS A 19 9.41 5.44 3.54
N ASN A 20 9.83 4.18 3.68
CA ASN A 20 10.13 3.32 2.55
C ASN A 20 8.88 3.06 1.68
N ILE A 21 7.73 2.77 2.29
CA ILE A 21 6.45 2.61 1.58
C ILE A 21 6.11 3.88 0.82
N PHE A 22 6.22 5.05 1.48
CA PHE A 22 5.94 6.34 0.86
C PHE A 22 6.86 6.63 -0.33
N ASP A 23 8.17 6.48 -0.15
CA ASP A 23 9.16 6.71 -1.20
C ASP A 23 8.97 5.76 -2.39
N THR A 24 8.63 4.50 -2.11
CA THR A 24 8.36 3.50 -3.14
C THR A 24 7.09 3.82 -3.90
N ALA A 25 6.01 4.21 -3.20
CA ALA A 25 4.76 4.62 -3.83
C ALA A 25 4.93 5.89 -4.70
N LEU A 26 5.78 6.82 -4.27
CA LEU A 26 6.04 8.06 -5.01
C LEU A 26 6.91 7.84 -6.25
N LYS A 27 7.93 6.97 -6.17
CA LYS A 27 8.87 6.74 -7.28
C LYS A 27 8.41 5.67 -8.26
N ASN A 28 7.77 4.63 -7.76
CA ASN A 28 7.44 3.41 -8.51
C ASN A 28 5.94 3.11 -8.48
N GLY A 29 5.09 4.07 -8.10
CA GLY A 29 3.65 3.89 -8.10
C GLY A 29 3.12 3.63 -9.50
N GLN A 30 2.22 2.65 -9.64
CA GLN A 30 1.61 2.25 -10.91
C GLN A 30 0.08 2.44 -10.91
N SER A 31 -0.42 3.29 -10.01
CA SER A 31 -1.86 3.41 -9.74
C SER A 31 -2.65 3.87 -10.96
N TYR A 32 -2.09 4.77 -11.77
CA TYR A 32 -2.74 5.26 -12.98
C TYR A 32 -2.72 4.23 -14.09
N GLU A 33 -1.61 3.55 -14.30
CA GLU A 33 -1.48 2.48 -15.30
C GLU A 33 -2.43 1.31 -14.97
N MET A 34 -2.52 0.94 -13.70
CA MET A 34 -3.49 -0.07 -13.25
C MET A 34 -4.93 0.41 -13.49
N LEU A 35 -5.26 1.66 -13.13
CA LEU A 35 -6.60 2.21 -13.36
C LEU A 35 -6.94 2.24 -14.85
N GLU A 36 -6.01 2.65 -15.71
CA GLU A 36 -6.17 2.66 -17.16
C GLU A 36 -6.41 1.26 -17.69
N TYR A 37 -5.61 0.27 -17.28
CA TYR A 37 -5.81 -1.13 -17.66
C TYR A 37 -7.20 -1.62 -17.27
N LEU A 38 -7.61 -1.39 -16.01
CA LEU A 38 -8.93 -1.78 -15.52
C LEU A 38 -10.07 -1.09 -16.29
N ALA A 39 -9.92 0.19 -16.64
CA ALA A 39 -10.96 0.96 -17.32
C ALA A 39 -11.05 0.66 -18.83
N THR A 40 -9.91 0.42 -19.48
CA THR A 40 -9.82 0.31 -20.95
C THR A 40 -9.80 -1.13 -21.46
N LYS A 41 -9.25 -2.07 -20.68
CA LYS A 41 -9.14 -3.48 -21.09
C LYS A 41 -10.25 -4.35 -20.51
N ILE A 42 -10.69 -4.06 -19.28
CA ILE A 42 -11.75 -4.84 -18.62
C ILE A 42 -13.10 -4.14 -18.74
N GLY A 43 -13.18 -2.85 -18.39
CA GLY A 43 -14.41 -2.07 -18.46
C GLY A 43 -15.36 -2.35 -17.29
N ALA A 44 -16.62 -2.66 -17.58
CA ALA A 44 -17.66 -2.82 -16.55
C ALA A 44 -17.45 -4.08 -15.69
N ARG A 45 -17.52 -3.91 -14.37
CA ARG A 45 -17.16 -4.92 -13.35
C ARG A 45 -18.29 -5.12 -12.35
N LEU A 46 -19.49 -5.39 -12.88
CA LEU A 46 -20.64 -5.78 -12.07
C LEU A 46 -20.31 -7.08 -11.33
N SER A 47 -20.51 -7.13 -10.01
CA SER A 47 -20.20 -8.32 -9.21
C SER A 47 -20.88 -9.57 -9.77
N GLY A 48 -20.12 -10.67 -9.89
CA GLY A 48 -20.59 -11.93 -10.49
C GLY A 48 -20.59 -11.98 -12.03
N SER A 49 -20.21 -10.89 -12.71
CA SER A 49 -20.04 -10.88 -14.17
C SER A 49 -18.63 -11.36 -14.59
N PRO A 50 -18.43 -11.74 -15.86
CA PRO A 50 -17.09 -12.05 -16.38
C PRO A 50 -16.08 -10.91 -16.21
N GLY A 51 -16.52 -9.65 -16.30
CA GLY A 51 -15.67 -8.47 -16.10
C GLY A 51 -15.22 -8.29 -14.64
N ALA A 52 -16.00 -8.76 -13.67
CA ALA A 52 -15.56 -8.79 -12.28
C ALA A 52 -14.48 -9.87 -12.04
N ALA A 53 -14.61 -11.04 -12.68
CA ALA A 53 -13.61 -12.11 -12.61
C ALA A 53 -12.29 -11.75 -13.33
N ALA A 54 -12.34 -10.89 -14.35
CA ALA A 54 -11.15 -10.41 -15.05
C ALA A 54 -10.39 -9.31 -14.29
N ALA A 55 -11.03 -8.64 -13.31
CA ALA A 55 -10.46 -7.54 -12.54
C ALA A 55 -9.80 -7.96 -11.21
N VAL A 56 -9.84 -9.26 -10.89
CA VAL A 56 -9.26 -9.88 -9.70
C VAL A 56 -8.07 -10.75 -10.09
#